data_AF-A0A497LR76-F1
#
_entry.id   AF-A0A497LR76-F1
#
_cell.length_a   1.000
_cell.length_b   1.000
_cell.length_c   1.000
_cell.angle_alpha   90.00
_cell.angle_beta   90.00
_cell.angle_gamma   90.00
#
_symmetry.space_group_name_H-M   'P 1'
#
loop_
_entity.id
_entity.type
_entity.pdbx_description
1 polymer ?
#
loop_
_entity_poly.entity_id
_entity_poly.type
_entity_poly.pdbx_seq_one_letter_code
_entity_poly.pdbx_strand_id
1 'polypeptide(L)'
;MKLPDEINLSNSTMSDYYAKVNVTISKGDKHMVIAGAPILYGVTIPKNAEHVSEAKDFIEFMISESGISIIAECGQNPLDPAYTDNWSKVPPELRESVQQLPGEET
;
A
#
# COMPACT_ATOMS: atom_id res chain seq x y z
N MET A 1 23.69 2.36 -9.36
CA MET A 1 23.13 1.81 -10.62
C MET A 1 21.64 1.60 -10.40
N LYS A 2 20.79 1.86 -11.40
CA LYS A 2 19.35 1.55 -11.34
C LYS A 2 19.11 0.26 -12.12
N LEU A 3 18.31 -0.65 -11.57
CA LEU A 3 17.81 -1.82 -12.29
C LEU A 3 16.72 -1.36 -13.28
N PRO A 4 16.56 -2.03 -14.44
CA PRO A 4 15.54 -1.69 -15.42
C PRO A 4 14.15 -2.05 -14.89
N ASP A 5 13.12 -1.36 -15.40
CA ASP A 5 11.73 -1.46 -14.93
C ASP A 5 11.22 -2.91 -14.95
N GLU A 6 11.61 -3.69 -15.94
CA GLU A 6 11.23 -5.09 -16.12
C GLU A 6 11.50 -5.97 -14.90
N ILE A 7 12.49 -5.62 -14.06
CA ILE A 7 12.92 -6.47 -12.93
C ILE A 7 12.97 -5.73 -11.59
N ASN A 8 12.81 -4.41 -11.57
CA ASN A 8 12.98 -3.60 -10.36
C ASN A 8 11.71 -3.48 -9.51
N LEU A 9 10.56 -3.95 -10.01
CA LEU A 9 9.25 -3.93 -9.36
C LEU A 9 8.69 -2.53 -9.07
N SER A 10 9.23 -1.46 -9.67
CA SER A 10 8.78 -0.09 -9.40
C SER A 10 7.71 0.44 -10.36
N ASN A 11 7.55 -0.18 -11.53
CA ASN A 11 6.58 0.27 -12.53
C ASN A 11 5.23 -0.44 -12.39
N SER A 12 4.18 0.30 -11.98
CA SER A 12 2.84 -0.24 -11.72
C SER A 12 2.16 -0.84 -12.96
N THR A 13 2.51 -0.38 -14.17
CA THR A 13 1.93 -0.88 -15.43
C THR A 13 2.45 -2.27 -15.82
N MET A 14 3.49 -2.77 -15.15
CA MET A 14 4.12 -4.05 -15.45
C MET A 14 3.66 -5.20 -14.52
N SER A 15 2.52 -5.02 -13.82
CA SER A 15 2.00 -6.02 -12.86
C SER A 15 1.93 -7.44 -13.45
N ASP A 16 1.35 -7.60 -14.63
CA ASP A 16 1.25 -8.90 -15.34
C ASP A 16 2.63 -9.48 -15.69
N TYR A 17 3.61 -8.63 -15.97
CA TYR A 17 4.98 -9.06 -16.27
C TYR A 17 5.67 -9.57 -15.02
N TYR A 18 5.58 -8.83 -13.91
CA TYR A 18 6.17 -9.24 -12.63
C TYR A 18 5.57 -10.55 -12.10
N ALA A 19 4.27 -10.77 -12.33
CA ALA A 19 3.57 -11.98 -11.89
C ALA A 19 4.05 -13.28 -12.56
N LYS A 20 4.91 -13.21 -13.58
CA LYS A 20 5.54 -14.38 -14.23
C LYS A 20 6.48 -15.16 -13.30
N VAL A 21 6.95 -14.53 -12.22
CA VAL A 21 7.79 -15.16 -11.21
C VAL A 21 7.04 -15.16 -9.88
N ASN A 22 7.21 -16.21 -9.09
CA ASN A 22 6.69 -16.29 -7.74
C ASN A 22 7.74 -16.87 -6.79
N VAL A 23 7.51 -16.65 -5.49
CA VAL A 23 8.30 -17.21 -4.40
C VAL A 23 7.37 -18.01 -3.51
N THR A 24 7.78 -19.21 -3.13
CA THR A 24 7.07 -20.01 -2.11
C THR A 24 7.74 -19.78 -0.76
N ILE A 25 6.97 -19.25 0.20
CA ILE A 25 7.42 -19.02 1.58
C ILE A 25 6.80 -20.08 2.48
N SER A 26 7.63 -20.69 3.32
CA SER A 26 7.20 -21.71 4.30
C SER A 26 7.14 -21.14 5.71
N LYS A 27 6.04 -21.38 6.42
CA LYS A 27 5.86 -21.05 7.84
C LYS A 27 5.33 -22.29 8.58
N GLY A 28 6.26 -23.09 9.13
CA GLY A 28 5.94 -24.44 9.60
C GLY A 28 5.47 -25.29 8.43
N ASP A 29 4.37 -26.02 8.62
CA ASP A 29 3.77 -26.87 7.57
C ASP A 29 2.92 -26.09 6.56
N LYS A 30 2.81 -24.77 6.71
CA LYS A 30 2.05 -23.92 5.79
C LYS A 30 2.98 -23.37 4.72
N HIS A 31 2.54 -23.47 3.47
CA HIS A 31 3.18 -22.85 2.32
C HIS A 31 2.29 -21.75 1.76
N MET A 32 2.89 -20.63 1.37
CA MET A 32 2.23 -19.53 0.70
C MET A 32 3.02 -19.16 -0.55
N VAL A 33 2.33 -19.05 -1.68
CA VAL A 33 2.92 -18.57 -2.94
C VAL A 33 2.67 -17.07 -3.04
N ILE A 34 3.73 -16.30 -3.26
CA ILE A 34 3.67 -14.86 -3.51
C ILE A 34 4.14 -14.61 -4.95
N ALA A 35 3.25 -14.10 -5.80
CA ALA A 35 3.61 -13.66 -7.15
C ALA A 35 4.34 -12.30 -7.10
N GLY A 36 5.24 -12.07 -8.05
CA GLY A 36 5.83 -10.76 -8.24
C GLY A 36 4.77 -9.72 -8.59
N ALA A 37 4.87 -8.54 -7.98
CA ALA A 37 3.95 -7.42 -8.16
C ALA A 37 4.71 -6.11 -7.95
N PRO A 38 4.17 -4.96 -8.40
CA PRO A 38 4.75 -3.66 -8.07
C PRO A 38 4.84 -3.47 -6.55
N ILE A 39 5.93 -2.88 -6.06
CA ILE A 39 6.10 -2.63 -4.63
C ILE A 39 5.19 -1.46 -4.22
N LEU A 40 4.15 -1.78 -3.45
CA LEU A 40 3.18 -0.83 -2.92
C LEU A 40 3.01 -1.07 -1.41
N TYR A 41 3.12 -0.01 -0.62
CA TYR A 41 2.91 -0.09 0.82
C TYR A 41 1.46 0.23 1.17
N GLY A 42 0.82 -0.63 1.96
CA GLY A 42 -0.52 -0.44 2.48
C GLY A 42 -0.54 -0.36 4.01
N VAL A 43 -1.48 0.41 4.55
CA VAL A 43 -1.76 0.51 5.99
C VAL A 43 -3.24 0.20 6.24
N THR A 44 -3.58 -0.28 7.43
CA THR A 44 -4.98 -0.47 7.83
C THR A 44 -5.15 -0.34 9.34
N ILE A 45 -6.39 -0.09 9.78
CA ILE A 45 -6.78 -0.19 11.20
C ILE A 45 -7.38 -1.58 11.41
N PRO A 46 -6.76 -2.47 12.22
CA PRO A 46 -7.33 -3.77 12.53
C PRO A 46 -8.72 -3.65 13.14
N LYS A 47 -9.62 -4.59 12.79
CA LYS A 47 -11.00 -4.62 13.32
C LYS A 47 -11.07 -4.72 14.85
N ASN A 48 -10.03 -5.23 15.48
CA ASN A 48 -9.90 -5.41 16.92
C ASN A 48 -8.91 -4.42 17.55
N ALA A 49 -8.63 -3.29 16.90
CA ALA A 49 -7.79 -2.25 17.50
C ALA A 49 -8.44 -1.71 18.79
N GLU A 50 -7.67 -1.64 19.87
CA GLU A 50 -8.14 -1.15 21.17
C GLU A 50 -8.33 0.37 21.17
N HIS A 51 -7.54 1.07 20.36
CA HIS A 51 -7.46 2.53 20.26
C HIS A 51 -7.78 2.98 18.83
N VAL A 52 -9.04 2.78 18.41
CA VAL A 52 -9.47 3.05 17.02
C VAL A 52 -9.34 4.54 16.69
N SER A 53 -9.69 5.44 17.61
CA SER A 53 -9.64 6.88 17.37
C SER A 53 -8.20 7.35 17.10
N GLU A 54 -7.26 6.97 17.96
CA GLU A 54 -5.85 7.31 17.82
C GLU A 54 -5.22 6.67 16.57
N ALA A 55 -5.67 5.48 16.18
CA ALA A 55 -5.25 4.86 14.93
C ALA A 55 -5.70 5.65 13.69
N LYS A 56 -6.86 6.30 13.75
CA LYS A 56 -7.31 7.20 12.69
C LYS A 56 -6.50 8.48 12.66
N ASP A 57 -6.27 9.11 13.82
CA ASP A 57 -5.42 10.31 13.94
C ASP A 57 -4.02 10.03 13.36
N PHE A 58 -3.48 8.85 13.62
CA PHE A 58 -2.19 8.43 13.06
C PHE A 58 -2.22 8.30 11.54
N ILE A 59 -3.24 7.65 10.96
CA ILE A 59 -3.36 7.52 9.51
C ILE A 59 -3.57 8.88 8.86
N GLU A 60 -4.40 9.74 9.45
CA GLU A 60 -4.62 11.11 8.99
C GLU A 60 -3.29 11.90 8.94
N PHE A 61 -2.51 11.84 10.01
CA PHE A 61 -1.18 12.43 10.03
C PHE A 61 -0.24 11.84 8.98
N MET A 62 -0.22 10.52 8.84
CA MET A 62 0.67 9.81 7.91
C MET A 62 0.43 10.23 6.45
N ILE A 63 -0.82 10.48 6.06
CA ILE A 63 -1.20 10.91 4.71
C ILE A 63 -1.32 12.44 4.56
N SER A 64 -1.05 13.20 5.62
CA SER A 64 -0.94 14.67 5.55
C SER A 64 0.35 15.10 4.86
N GLU A 65 0.46 16.39 4.48
CA GLU A 65 1.68 16.97 3.92
C GLU A 65 2.94 16.69 4.79
N SER A 66 2.80 16.77 6.12
CA SER A 66 3.90 16.50 7.05
C SER A 66 4.32 15.02 7.03
N GLY A 67 3.35 14.10 7.03
CA GLY A 67 3.63 12.66 6.96
C GLY A 67 4.26 12.26 5.63
N ILE A 68 3.73 12.78 4.52
CA ILE A 68 4.25 12.60 3.17
C ILE A 68 5.69 13.12 3.06
N SER A 69 6.00 14.30 3.62
CA SER A 69 7.36 14.85 3.63
C SER A 69 8.35 13.92 4.35
N ILE A 70 7.97 13.40 5.54
CA ILE A 70 8.82 12.47 6.30
C ILE A 70 9.09 11.19 5.50
N ILE A 71 8.07 10.63 4.84
CA ILE A 71 8.20 9.42 4.01
C ILE A 71 9.14 9.68 2.82
N ALA A 72 9.01 10.85 2.18
CA ALA A 72 9.86 11.29 1.08
C ALA A 72 11.33 11.48 1.51
N GLU A 73 11.58 12.13 2.65
CA GLU A 73 12.92 12.31 3.23
C GLU A 73 13.58 10.97 3.58
N CYS A 74 12.78 9.96 3.92
CA CYS A 74 13.24 8.60 4.15
C CYS A 74 13.49 7.79 2.86
N GLY A 75 13.36 8.41 1.68
CA GLY A 75 13.68 7.81 0.38
C GLY A 75 12.59 6.94 -0.22
N GLN A 76 11.36 6.99 0.31
CA GLN A 76 10.20 6.37 -0.33
C GLN A 76 9.47 7.39 -1.20
N ASN A 77 8.82 6.94 -2.27
CA ASN A 77 7.96 7.79 -3.09
C ASN A 77 6.51 7.62 -2.61
N PRO A 78 5.98 8.52 -1.77
CA PRO A 78 4.60 8.44 -1.30
C PRO A 78 3.62 8.67 -2.44
N LEU A 79 2.42 8.11 -2.30
CA LEU A 79 1.30 8.38 -3.17
C LEU A 79 0.47 9.51 -2.57
N ASP A 80 0.29 10.58 -3.35
CA ASP A 80 -0.53 11.72 -2.98
C ASP A 80 -1.53 12.03 -4.11
N PRO A 81 -2.84 11.86 -3.87
CA PRO A 81 -3.44 11.33 -2.64
C PRO A 81 -3.24 9.82 -2.48
N ALA A 82 -3.41 9.32 -1.25
CA ALA A 82 -3.31 7.90 -0.94
C ALA A 82 -4.49 7.12 -1.54
N TYR A 83 -4.29 5.84 -1.85
CA TYR A 83 -5.33 4.96 -2.38
C TYR A 83 -5.93 4.03 -1.31
N THR A 84 -7.19 3.64 -1.50
CA THR A 84 -7.86 2.56 -0.78
C THR A 84 -8.32 1.47 -1.74
N ASP A 85 -8.25 0.22 -1.30
CA ASP A 85 -8.84 -0.96 -1.95
C ASP A 85 -10.35 -1.06 -1.68
N ASN A 86 -10.87 -0.37 -0.65
CA ASN A 86 -12.27 -0.49 -0.25
C ASN A 86 -12.85 0.82 0.29
N TRP A 87 -13.37 1.66 -0.61
CA TRP A 87 -13.99 2.94 -0.28
C TRP A 87 -15.05 2.86 0.82
N SER A 88 -15.88 1.81 0.82
CA SER A 88 -16.99 1.67 1.78
C SER A 88 -16.52 1.56 3.24
N LYS A 89 -15.28 1.15 3.46
CA LYS A 89 -14.67 0.96 4.79
C LYS A 89 -13.81 2.14 5.25
N VAL A 90 -13.62 3.15 4.40
CA VAL A 90 -12.84 4.33 4.77
C VAL A 90 -13.63 5.17 5.78
N PRO A 91 -13.04 5.51 6.94
CA PRO A 91 -13.61 6.44 7.90
C PRO A 91 -13.96 7.80 7.24
N PRO A 92 -15.15 8.37 7.48
CA PRO A 92 -15.56 9.64 6.87
C PRO A 92 -14.51 10.75 6.90
N GLU A 93 -13.79 10.88 8.02
CA GLU A 93 -12.72 11.84 8.27
C GLU A 93 -11.53 11.73 7.31
N LEU A 94 -11.27 10.55 6.75
CA LEU A 94 -10.14 10.33 5.82
C LEU A 94 -10.55 10.45 4.35
N ARG A 95 -11.85 10.53 4.03
CA ARG A 95 -12.34 10.41 2.64
C ARG A 95 -11.93 11.57 1.74
N GLU A 96 -11.61 12.73 2.29
CA GLU A 96 -11.14 13.88 1.49
C GLU A 96 -9.68 13.73 1.06
N SER A 97 -8.91 12.87 1.73
CA SER A 97 -7.47 12.69 1.52
C SER A 97 -7.11 11.35 0.85
N VAL A 98 -8.11 10.54 0.48
CA VAL A 98 -7.90 9.24 -0.18
C VAL A 98 -8.73 9.09 -1.45
N GLN A 99 -8.31 8.18 -2.33
CA GLN A 99 -9.01 7.83 -3.57
C GLN A 99 -9.16 6.31 -3.71
N GLN A 100 -10.15 5.83 -4.46
CA GLN A 100 -10.24 4.40 -4.79
C GLN A 100 -9.09 4.01 -5.73
N LEU A 101 -8.47 2.86 -5.47
CA LEU A 101 -7.42 2.31 -6.33
C LEU A 101 -7.97 2.03 -7.75
N PRO A 102 -7.31 2.49 -8.82
CA PRO A 102 -7.77 2.23 -10.18
C PRO A 102 -7.78 0.74 -10.52
N GLY A 103 -8.87 0.26 -11.14
CA GLY A 103 -8.96 -1.12 -11.66
C GLY A 103 -9.56 -2.15 -10.70
N GLU A 104 -9.91 -1.77 -9.47
CA GLU A 104 -10.74 -2.61 -8.59
C GLU A 104 -12.20 -2.10 -8.66
N GLU A 105 -13.09 -2.90 -9.25
CA GLU A 105 -14.55 -2.63 -9.25
C GLU A 105 -15.10 -2.75 -7.82
N THR A 106 -15.98 -1.81 -7.45
CA THR A 106 -16.64 -1.68 -6.12
C THR A 106 -17.49 -2.88 -5.72
#